data_AF-A0A7X4K5I9-F1
#
_entry.id   AF-A0A7X4K5I9-F1
#
_cell.length_a   1.000
_cell.length_b   1.000
_cell.length_c   1.000
_cell.angle_alpha   90.00
_cell.angle_beta   90.00
_cell.angle_gamma   90.00
#
_symmetry.space_group_name_H-M   'P 1'
#
loop_
_entity.id
_entity.type
_entity.pdbx_description
1 polymer ?
#
loop_
_entity_poly.entity_id
_entity_poly.type
_entity_poly.pdbx_seq_one_letter_code
_entity_poly.pdbx_strand_id
1 'polypeptide(L)' 'MKAIRLSLTTAALLTAGACSQSDTAPGPGGVTVGEARALDEAAAMLDERRPPEQALQPSK' A
#
# COMPACT_ATOMS: atom_id res chain seq x y z
N MET A 1 -0.93 -39.30 17.25
CA MET A 1 0.10 -38.23 17.11
C MET A 1 0.22 -37.65 15.69
N LYS A 2 0.18 -38.45 14.61
CA LYS A 2 0.25 -37.95 13.22
C LYS A 2 -0.94 -37.04 12.83
N ALA A 3 -2.16 -37.37 13.27
CA ALA A 3 -3.37 -36.58 13.01
C ALA A 3 -3.31 -35.17 13.65
N ILE A 4 -2.82 -35.07 14.90
CA ILE A 4 -2.63 -33.78 15.60
C ILE A 4 -1.64 -32.87 14.85
N ARG A 5 -0.56 -33.44 14.30
CA ARG A 5 0.44 -32.67 13.54
C ARG A 5 -0.10 -32.15 12.20
N LEU A 6 -1.02 -32.89 11.58
CA LEU A 6 -1.68 -32.50 10.32
C LEU A 6 -2.74 -31.41 10.55
N SER A 7 -3.45 -31.46 11.68
CA SER A 7 -4.41 -30.42 12.07
C SER A 7 -3.72 -29.09 12.40
N LEU A 8 -2.55 -29.12 13.05
CA LEU A 8 -1.81 -27.90 13.41
C LEU A 8 -1.28 -27.13 12.18
N THR A 9 -0.82 -27.86 11.16
CA THR A 9 -0.27 -27.25 9.93
C THR A 9 -1.37 -26.56 9.11
N THR A 10 -2.55 -27.17 9.04
CA THR A 10 -3.69 -26.59 8.31
C THR A 10 -4.19 -25.32 8.99
N ALA A 11 -4.28 -25.31 10.33
CA ALA A 11 -4.71 -24.14 11.09
C ALA A 11 -3.77 -22.93 10.95
N ALA A 12 -2.46 -23.16 10.86
CA ALA A 12 -1.47 -22.07 10.72
C ALA A 12 -1.56 -21.33 9.37
N LEU A 13 -1.92 -22.04 8.29
CA LEU A 13 -2.08 -21.44 6.96
C LEU A 13 -3.32 -20.53 6.88
N LEU A 14 -4.40 -20.90 7.57
CA LEU A 14 -5.64 -20.12 7.63
C LEU A 14 -5.45 -18.78 8.37
N THR A 15 -4.61 -18.73 9.40
CA THR A 15 -4.35 -17.50 10.16
C THR A 15 -3.39 -16.54 9.46
N ALA A 16 -2.54 -17.03 8.55
CA ALA A 16 -1.59 -16.18 7.83
C ALA A 16 -2.26 -15.21 6.83
N GLY A 17 -3.42 -15.57 6.29
CA GLY A 17 -4.21 -14.69 5.40
C GLY A 17 -4.93 -13.56 6.12
N ALA A 18 -5.01 -13.57 7.46
CA ALA A 18 -5.67 -12.52 8.24
C ALA A 18 -4.77 -11.31 8.54
N CYS A 19 -3.46 -11.40 8.23
CA CYS A 19 -2.52 -10.28 8.36
C CYS A 19 -2.33 -9.49 7.05
N SER A 20 -3.05 -9.83 5.97
CA SER A 20 -3.02 -9.00 4.77
C SER A 20 -3.84 -7.73 5.00
N GLN A 21 -3.17 -6.59 4.95
CA GLN A 21 -3.81 -5.28 4.96
C GLN A 21 -4.76 -5.20 3.76
N SER A 22 -6.06 -4.98 4.00
CA SER A 22 -7.01 -4.71 2.93
C SER A 22 -6.56 -3.50 2.11
N ASP A 23 -6.72 -3.52 0.79
CA ASP A 23 -6.27 -2.43 -0.11
C ASP A 23 -6.89 -1.05 0.21
N THR A 24 -8.01 -1.04 0.94
CA THR A 24 -8.75 0.14 1.39
C THR A 24 -8.36 0.61 2.79
N ALA A 25 -7.54 -0.16 3.51
CA ALA A 25 -7.10 0.28 4.82
C ALA A 25 -6.02 1.38 4.68
N PRO A 26 -6.04 2.41 5.53
CA PRO A 26 -5.05 3.49 5.46
C PRO A 26 -3.64 2.95 5.74
N GLY A 27 -2.72 3.17 4.81
CA GLY A 27 -1.30 2.92 4.99
C GLY A 27 -0.59 4.03 5.78
N PRO A 28 0.74 3.93 5.92
CA PRO A 28 1.56 5.02 6.47
C PRO A 28 1.31 6.33 5.70
N GLY A 29 0.99 7.42 6.40
CA GLY A 29 0.57 8.68 5.79
C GLY A 29 -0.95 8.86 5.67
N GLY A 30 -1.74 7.88 6.12
CA GLY A 30 -3.21 7.98 6.16
C GLY A 30 -3.91 7.83 4.82
N VAL A 31 -3.17 7.40 3.79
CA VAL A 31 -3.66 7.17 2.43
C VAL A 31 -3.77 5.67 2.13
N THR A 32 -4.77 5.29 1.37
CA THR A 32 -4.94 3.94 0.83
C THR A 32 -3.94 3.67 -0.30
N VAL A 33 -3.77 2.40 -0.65
CA VAL A 33 -2.93 2.01 -1.81
C VAL A 33 -3.47 2.64 -3.10
N GLY A 34 -4.80 2.71 -3.25
CA GLY A 34 -5.45 3.34 -4.40
C GLY A 34 -5.20 4.84 -4.50
N GLU A 35 -5.26 5.55 -3.36
CA GLU A 35 -4.93 6.98 -3.30
C GLU A 35 -3.45 7.23 -3.62
N ALA A 36 -2.53 6.48 -2.99
CA ALA A 36 -1.10 6.62 -3.26
C ALA A 36 -0.77 6.46 -4.75
N ARG A 37 -1.38 5.46 -5.41
CA ARG A 37 -1.21 5.23 -6.86
C ARG A 37 -1.71 6.42 -7.69
N ALA A 38 -2.85 7.00 -7.33
CA ALA A 38 -3.39 8.17 -8.03
C ALA A 38 -2.48 9.41 -7.87
N LEU A 39 -1.88 9.58 -6.69
CA LEU A 39 -0.89 10.64 -6.44
C LEU A 39 0.38 10.44 -7.29
N ASP A 40 0.88 9.22 -7.40
CA ASP A 40 2.06 8.90 -8.20
C ASP A 40 1.83 9.17 -9.70
N GLU A 41 0.66 8.81 -10.22
CA GLU A 41 0.28 9.11 -11.61
C GLU A 41 0.22 10.62 -11.86
N ALA A 42 -0.38 11.38 -10.93
CA ALA A 42 -0.42 12.82 -11.03
C ALA A 42 0.99 13.45 -11.02
N ALA A 43 1.90 12.93 -10.18
CA ALA A 43 3.29 13.37 -10.15
C ALA A 43 4.01 13.07 -11.47
N ALA A 44 3.82 11.88 -12.05
CA ALA A 44 4.40 11.53 -13.34
C ALA A 44 3.96 12.49 -14.47
N MET A 45 2.68 12.88 -14.50
CA MET A 45 2.17 13.87 -15.46
C MET A 45 2.82 15.26 -15.27
N LEU A 46 3.25 15.62 -14.06
CA LEU A 46 3.96 16.86 -13.80
C LEU A 46 5.43 16.75 -14.23
N ASP A 47 6.07 15.61 -14.01
CA ASP A 47 7.46 15.38 -14.42
C ASP A 47 7.63 15.42 -15.95
N GLU A 48 6.67 14.83 -16.69
CA GLU A 48 6.60 14.95 -18.15
C GLU A 48 6.50 16.41 -18.61
N ARG A 49 5.82 17.24 -17.82
CA ARG A 49 5.60 18.66 -18.08
C ARG A 49 6.45 19.49 -17.13
N ARG A 50 7.79 19.41 -17.26
CA ARG A 50 8.75 20.10 -16.38
C ARG A 50 8.21 21.49 -15.98
N PRO A 51 7.73 21.66 -14.73
CA PRO A 51 7.15 22.91 -14.30
C PRO A 51 8.25 23.99 -14.24
N PRO A 52 7.92 25.27 -14.46
CA PRO A 52 8.87 26.34 -14.20
C PRO A 52 9.33 26.28 -12.73
N GLU A 53 10.61 26.59 -12.46
CA GLU A 53 11.21 26.45 -11.12
C GLU A 53 10.43 27.18 -10.02
N GLN A 54 9.79 28.31 -10.37
CA GLN A 54 8.93 29.08 -9.48
C GLN A 54 7.73 28.27 -8.97
N ALA A 55 7.22 27.31 -9.75
CA ALA A 55 6.11 26.44 -9.36
C ALA A 55 6.54 25.33 -8.37
N LEU A 56 7.85 25.08 -8.24
CA LEU A 56 8.40 24.07 -7.32
C LEU A 56 8.76 24.66 -5.95
N GLN A 57 8.67 25.98 -5.78
CA GLN A 57 9.00 26.63 -4.52
C GLN A 57 7.86 26.43 -3.51
N PRO A 58 8.15 25.93 -2.30
CA PRO A 58 7.13 25.79 -1.26
C PRO A 58 6.60 27.17 -0.88
N SER A 59 5.28 27.33 -0.95
CA SER A 59 4.61 28.55 -0.47
C SER A 59 4.72 28.58 1.05
N LYS A 60 5.39 29.60 1.56
CA LYS A 60 5.63 29.79 2.99
C LYS A 60 4.39 30.29 3.71
#